data_AF-G2G8N1-F1
#
_entry.id   AF-G2G8N1-F1
#
_cell.length_a   1.000
_cell.length_b   1.000
_cell.length_c   1.000
_cell.angle_alpha   90.00
_cell.angle_beta   90.00
_cell.angle_gamma   90.00
#
_symmetry.space_group_name_H-M   'P 1'
#
loop_
_entity.id
_entity.type
_entity.pdbx_description
1 polymer ?
#
loop_
_entity_poly.entity_id
_entity_poly.type
_entity_poly.pdbx_seq_one_letter_code
_entity_poly.pdbx_strand_id
1 'polypeptide(L)'
;MPHIRVLEAIAGADFSWVPGDVVEVSEEEAASWADGHRAVLADDGGPAGAQPAMVHQEPDVVGEDGRPLEVLAATLDEVEAPDGAGGARWVRWSVTVRLPADGDRQTPAPADPAAVQDQEPGAVKAFDPREHTNREVLAYLDGVGEQEALRVLGVEAGEGENRAGIGKLRDQVLQAARERDAAEGAGQAGAEKAADYSRGGGGAPAPETRDW
;
A
#
# COMPACT_ATOMS: atom_id res chain seq x y z
N MET A 1 -30.71 -25.50 -25.60
CA MET A 1 -30.46 -26.46 -24.51
C MET A 1 -30.50 -25.68 -23.21
N PRO A 2 -30.64 -26.29 -22.02
CA PRO A 2 -30.67 -25.50 -20.78
C PRO A 2 -29.35 -24.80 -20.53
N HIS A 3 -29.44 -23.57 -20.03
CA HIS A 3 -28.30 -22.82 -19.52
C HIS A 3 -28.25 -22.94 -18.00
N ILE A 4 -27.06 -23.09 -17.45
CA ILE A 4 -26.82 -23.01 -16.00
C ILE A 4 -25.94 -21.80 -15.69
N ARG A 5 -26.20 -21.14 -14.58
CA ARG A 5 -25.35 -20.10 -14.02
C ARG A 5 -24.54 -20.67 -12.87
N VAL A 6 -23.22 -20.59 -12.98
CA VAL A 6 -22.27 -21.12 -12.02
C VAL A 6 -22.17 -20.19 -10.81
N LEU A 7 -22.22 -20.74 -9.59
CA LEU A 7 -22.17 -19.99 -8.33
C LEU A 7 -20.85 -20.18 -7.57
N GLU A 8 -20.22 -21.34 -7.73
CA GLU A 8 -18.92 -21.70 -7.14
C GLU A 8 -17.93 -22.08 -8.25
N ALA A 9 -16.62 -21.93 -8.02
CA ALA A 9 -15.63 -22.36 -9.01
C ALA A 9 -15.64 -23.88 -9.16
N ILE A 10 -15.81 -24.38 -10.40
CA ILE A 10 -15.86 -25.81 -10.71
C ILE A 10 -14.79 -26.11 -11.75
N ALA A 11 -13.95 -27.12 -11.49
CA ALA A 11 -12.93 -27.57 -12.44
C ALA A 11 -12.98 -29.09 -12.60
N GLY A 12 -12.95 -29.54 -13.86
CA GLY A 12 -12.79 -30.93 -14.28
C GLY A 12 -11.54 -31.11 -15.13
N ALA A 13 -11.31 -32.33 -15.63
CA ALA A 13 -10.14 -32.63 -16.46
C ALA A 13 -10.08 -31.78 -17.75
N ASP A 14 -11.24 -31.47 -18.33
CA ASP A 14 -11.36 -30.81 -19.63
C ASP A 14 -12.16 -29.49 -19.58
N PHE A 15 -12.51 -29.01 -18.39
CA PHE A 15 -13.29 -27.77 -18.24
C PHE A 15 -12.97 -27.05 -16.92
N SER A 16 -13.16 -25.74 -16.92
CA SER A 16 -13.06 -24.89 -15.73
C SER A 16 -14.07 -23.75 -15.88
N TRP A 17 -14.92 -23.58 -14.88
CA TRP A 17 -15.94 -22.54 -14.83
C TRP A 17 -15.75 -21.70 -13.57
N VAL A 18 -15.92 -20.39 -13.69
CA VAL A 18 -15.82 -19.46 -12.57
C VAL A 18 -17.22 -19.00 -12.12
N PRO A 19 -17.37 -18.58 -10.84
CA PRO A 19 -18.62 -17.99 -10.37
C PRO A 19 -19.10 -16.85 -11.27
N GLY A 20 -20.34 -16.92 -11.71
CA GLY A 20 -20.97 -15.96 -12.62
C GLY A 20 -21.02 -16.39 -14.07
N ASP A 21 -20.25 -17.41 -14.48
CA ASP A 21 -20.32 -17.97 -15.84
C ASP A 21 -21.70 -18.53 -16.13
N VAL A 22 -22.15 -18.37 -17.39
CA VAL A 22 -23.38 -19.00 -17.91
C VAL A 22 -22.96 -20.00 -18.98
N VAL A 23 -23.26 -21.27 -18.76
CA VAL A 23 -22.81 -22.38 -19.62
C VAL A 23 -24.02 -23.11 -20.19
N GLU A 24 -23.99 -23.39 -21.50
CA GLU A 24 -24.97 -24.25 -22.15
C GLU A 24 -24.59 -25.71 -21.92
N VAL A 25 -25.51 -26.49 -21.36
CA VAL A 25 -25.29 -27.91 -21.03
C VAL A 25 -26.49 -28.76 -21.46
N SER A 26 -26.32 -30.08 -21.49
CA SER A 26 -27.46 -30.98 -21.71
C SER A 26 -28.46 -30.96 -20.53
N GLU A 27 -29.68 -31.42 -20.74
CA GLU A 27 -30.72 -31.48 -19.68
C GLU A 27 -30.33 -32.39 -18.52
N GLU A 28 -29.65 -33.50 -18.82
CA GLU A 28 -29.12 -34.42 -17.79
C GLU A 28 -28.02 -33.76 -16.96
N GLU A 29 -27.10 -33.02 -17.60
CA GLU A 29 -26.06 -32.28 -16.90
C GLU A 29 -26.63 -31.13 -16.08
N ALA A 30 -27.59 -30.38 -16.62
CA ALA A 30 -28.27 -29.31 -15.90
C ALA A 30 -28.90 -29.84 -14.60
N ALA A 31 -29.57 -30.99 -14.64
CA ALA A 31 -30.14 -31.62 -13.44
C ALA A 31 -29.09 -32.05 -12.41
N SER A 32 -27.87 -32.41 -12.85
CA SER A 32 -26.75 -32.81 -11.98
C SER A 32 -26.04 -31.63 -11.31
N TRP A 33 -25.95 -30.51 -12.03
CA TRP A 33 -25.19 -29.33 -11.59
C TRP A 33 -26.05 -28.22 -10.97
N ALA A 34 -27.31 -28.07 -11.38
CA ALA A 34 -28.22 -27.03 -10.89
C ALA A 34 -28.86 -27.38 -9.53
N ASP A 35 -28.02 -27.71 -8.54
CA ASP A 35 -28.44 -28.07 -7.18
C ASP A 35 -28.73 -26.87 -6.26
N GLY A 36 -28.55 -25.64 -6.77
CA GLY A 36 -28.72 -24.40 -6.00
C GLY A 36 -27.51 -23.97 -5.19
N HIS A 37 -26.47 -24.81 -5.10
CA HIS A 37 -25.21 -24.52 -4.42
C HIS A 37 -24.07 -24.30 -5.40
N ARG A 38 -23.89 -25.22 -6.35
CA ARG A 38 -22.83 -25.16 -7.38
C ARG A 38 -23.25 -24.34 -8.59
N ALA A 39 -24.49 -24.52 -9.03
CA ALA A 39 -25.11 -23.75 -10.10
C ALA A 39 -26.63 -23.66 -9.93
N VAL A 40 -27.25 -22.77 -10.70
CA VAL A 40 -28.71 -22.64 -10.82
C VAL A 40 -29.12 -22.65 -12.30
N LEU A 41 -30.30 -23.17 -12.61
CA LEU A 41 -30.87 -23.06 -13.96
C LEU A 41 -31.07 -21.58 -14.30
N ALA A 42 -30.43 -21.14 -15.39
CA ALA A 42 -30.65 -19.81 -15.94
C ALA A 42 -31.93 -19.88 -16.78
N ASP A 43 -33.00 -19.26 -16.30
CA ASP A 43 -34.27 -19.22 -17.01
C ASP A 43 -34.10 -18.38 -18.29
N ASP A 44 -34.29 -19.00 -19.47
CA ASP A 44 -34.16 -18.34 -20.78
C ASP A 44 -35.16 -17.16 -20.96
N GLY A 45 -36.12 -17.02 -20.04
CA GLY A 45 -37.11 -15.96 -19.99
C GLY A 45 -36.77 -14.77 -19.08
N GLY A 46 -35.64 -14.81 -18.37
CA GLY A 46 -35.16 -13.62 -17.65
C GLY A 46 -34.67 -12.57 -18.64
N PRO A 47 -34.86 -11.26 -18.38
CA PRO A 47 -34.30 -10.24 -19.26
C PRO A 47 -32.79 -10.51 -19.38
N ALA A 48 -32.33 -10.78 -20.60
CA ALA A 48 -30.95 -11.14 -20.98
C ALA A 48 -29.90 -10.03 -20.70
N GLY A 49 -30.18 -9.15 -19.75
CA GLY A 49 -29.37 -8.02 -19.34
C GLY A 49 -29.52 -7.68 -17.86
N ALA A 50 -29.99 -8.59 -17.01
CA ALA A 50 -29.69 -8.50 -15.59
C ALA A 50 -28.20 -8.77 -15.40
N GLN A 51 -27.38 -7.79 -15.78
CA GLN A 51 -25.99 -7.69 -15.39
C GLN A 51 -25.94 -8.12 -13.92
N PRO A 52 -24.95 -8.93 -13.50
CA PRO A 52 -24.80 -9.26 -12.08
C PRO A 52 -24.98 -7.95 -11.36
N ALA A 53 -26.04 -7.85 -10.53
CA ALA A 53 -26.27 -6.69 -9.71
C ALA A 53 -24.94 -6.56 -8.99
N MET A 54 -24.10 -5.61 -9.44
CA MET A 54 -22.81 -5.39 -8.84
C MET A 54 -23.20 -5.16 -7.41
N VAL A 55 -22.89 -6.12 -6.55
CA VAL A 55 -23.08 -5.96 -5.13
C VAL A 55 -22.33 -4.66 -4.90
N HIS A 56 -23.07 -3.60 -4.56
CA HIS A 56 -22.49 -2.30 -4.24
C HIS A 56 -21.79 -2.54 -2.91
N GLN A 57 -20.66 -3.23 -2.99
CA GLN A 57 -19.80 -3.48 -1.87
C GLN A 57 -19.02 -2.19 -1.71
N GLU A 58 -19.20 -1.56 -0.56
CA GLU A 58 -18.41 -0.40 -0.21
C GLU A 58 -16.92 -0.77 -0.32
N PRO A 59 -16.11 0.10 -0.93
CA PRO A 59 -14.70 -0.18 -1.16
C PRO A 59 -13.99 -0.22 0.19
N ASP A 60 -13.16 -1.24 0.39
CA ASP A 60 -12.29 -1.29 1.56
C ASP A 60 -11.12 -0.34 1.32
N VAL A 61 -11.01 0.70 2.15
CA VAL A 61 -9.96 1.72 2.02
C VAL A 61 -8.99 1.58 3.19
N VAL A 62 -7.70 1.41 2.88
CA VAL A 62 -6.64 1.20 3.87
C VAL A 62 -5.64 2.35 3.79
N GLY A 63 -5.27 2.91 4.95
CA GLY A 63 -4.26 3.95 5.06
C GLY A 63 -2.84 3.44 4.81
N GLU A 64 -1.87 4.35 4.72
CA GLU A 64 -0.44 4.00 4.54
C GLU A 64 0.13 3.15 5.68
N ASP A 65 -0.47 3.23 6.86
CA ASP A 65 -0.13 2.44 8.04
C ASP A 65 -0.76 1.04 8.04
N GLY A 66 -1.49 0.68 6.99
CA GLY A 66 -2.18 -0.61 6.86
C GLY A 66 -3.48 -0.71 7.66
N ARG A 67 -3.97 0.39 8.27
CA ARG A 67 -5.23 0.38 9.02
C ARG A 67 -6.42 0.72 8.12
N PRO A 68 -7.57 0.06 8.30
CA PRO A 68 -8.77 0.41 7.55
C PRO A 68 -9.26 1.81 7.96
N LEU A 69 -9.63 2.61 6.96
CA LEU A 69 -10.21 3.93 7.14
C LEU A 69 -11.74 3.83 7.04
N GLU A 70 -12.44 4.58 7.90
CA GLU A 70 -13.90 4.64 7.86
C GLU A 70 -14.35 5.40 6.61
N VAL A 71 -15.07 4.71 5.71
CA VAL A 71 -15.68 5.31 4.53
C VAL A 71 -16.99 5.99 4.93
N LEU A 72 -17.06 7.31 4.75
CA LEU A 72 -18.24 8.11 5.06
C LEU A 72 -19.21 8.20 3.87
N ALA A 73 -18.66 8.19 2.66
CA ALA A 73 -19.43 8.23 1.42
C ALA A 73 -18.59 7.64 0.29
N ALA A 74 -19.25 6.92 -0.61
CA ALA A 74 -18.65 6.47 -1.87
C ALA A 74 -19.64 6.73 -3.01
N THR A 75 -19.14 7.30 -4.10
CA THR A 75 -19.90 7.49 -5.35
C THR A 75 -19.17 6.84 -6.50
N LEU A 76 -19.95 6.36 -7.47
CA LEU A 76 -19.46 5.71 -8.67
C LEU A 76 -20.05 6.44 -9.86
N ASP A 77 -19.18 7.11 -10.61
CA ASP A 77 -19.55 7.89 -11.79
C ASP A 77 -19.09 7.14 -13.04
N GLU A 78 -19.98 6.95 -14.01
CA GLU A 78 -19.60 6.41 -15.31
C GLU A 78 -18.77 7.45 -16.06
N VAL A 79 -17.64 7.01 -16.63
CA VAL A 79 -16.72 7.89 -17.36
C VAL A 79 -16.46 7.34 -18.75
N GLU A 80 -16.13 8.23 -19.68
CA GLU A 80 -15.72 7.84 -21.02
C GLU A 80 -14.44 7.00 -20.95
N ALA A 81 -14.36 5.98 -21.81
CA ALA A 81 -13.19 5.14 -21.90
C ALA A 81 -11.96 5.99 -22.28
N PRO A 82 -10.78 5.74 -21.68
CA PRO A 82 -9.56 6.33 -22.19
C PRO A 82 -9.35 5.90 -23.65
N ASP A 83 -8.82 6.82 -24.46
CA ASP A 83 -8.71 6.67 -25.91
C ASP A 83 -8.17 5.28 -26.30
N GLY A 84 -8.97 4.55 -27.08
CA GLY A 84 -8.60 3.23 -27.63
C GLY A 84 -9.00 2.01 -26.79
N ALA A 85 -9.58 2.17 -25.61
CA ALA A 85 -10.05 1.04 -24.79
C ALA A 85 -11.54 0.71 -25.05
N GLY A 86 -11.83 -0.14 -26.04
CA GLY A 86 -13.18 -0.63 -26.30
C GLY A 86 -13.61 -1.79 -25.39
N GLY A 87 -14.92 -1.93 -25.18
CA GLY A 87 -15.56 -3.18 -24.68
C GLY A 87 -15.83 -3.29 -23.18
N ALA A 88 -15.26 -2.41 -22.35
CA ALA A 88 -15.55 -2.35 -20.91
C ALA A 88 -16.20 -1.02 -20.53
N ARG A 89 -17.15 -1.04 -19.59
CA ARG A 89 -17.62 0.18 -18.92
C ARG A 89 -16.50 0.72 -18.04
N TRP A 90 -16.25 2.02 -18.11
CA TRP A 90 -15.28 2.68 -17.26
C TRP A 90 -16.01 3.46 -16.19
N VAL A 91 -15.56 3.30 -14.95
CA VAL A 91 -16.19 3.95 -13.80
C VAL A 91 -15.10 4.62 -12.98
N ARG A 92 -15.42 5.81 -12.46
CA ARG A 92 -14.61 6.53 -11.50
C ARG A 92 -15.24 6.37 -10.13
N TRP A 93 -14.45 5.88 -9.18
CA TRP A 93 -14.81 5.88 -7.77
C TRP A 93 -14.35 7.17 -7.12
N SER A 94 -15.26 7.82 -6.38
CA SER A 94 -14.93 8.92 -5.48
C SER A 94 -15.27 8.47 -4.06
N VAL A 95 -14.30 8.47 -3.15
CA VAL A 95 -14.48 7.98 -1.78
C VAL A 95 -14.11 9.08 -0.79
N THR A 96 -15.00 9.35 0.17
CA THR A 96 -14.75 10.26 1.28
C THR A 96 -14.50 9.42 2.52
N VAL A 97 -13.33 9.59 3.13
CA VAL A 97 -12.92 8.84 4.34
C VAL A 97 -12.79 9.77 5.54
N ARG A 98 -13.02 9.23 6.74
CA ARG A 98 -12.64 9.88 7.99
C ARG A 98 -11.21 9.51 8.31
N LEU A 99 -10.33 10.50 8.32
CA LEU A 99 -8.99 10.33 8.86
C LEU A 99 -9.08 10.24 10.39
N PRO A 100 -8.33 9.33 11.03
CA PRO A 100 -8.20 9.34 12.48
C PRO A 100 -7.69 10.71 12.91
N ALA A 101 -8.25 11.27 13.99
CA ALA A 101 -7.73 12.50 14.54
C ALA A 101 -6.26 12.28 14.91
N ASP A 102 -5.38 13.26 14.65
CA ASP A 102 -3.94 13.16 14.96
C ASP A 102 -3.66 12.81 16.45
N GLY A 103 -4.65 12.95 17.34
CA GLY A 103 -4.57 12.54 18.74
C GLY A 103 -4.65 11.02 19.02
N ASP A 104 -5.12 10.21 18.06
CA ASP A 104 -5.12 8.74 18.18
C ASP A 104 -3.83 8.10 17.68
N ARG A 105 -2.92 8.89 17.07
CA ARG A 105 -1.51 8.56 17.20
C ARG A 105 -1.20 8.69 18.68
N GLN A 106 -1.22 7.56 19.38
CA GLN A 106 -0.46 7.38 20.61
C GLN A 106 0.98 7.74 20.27
N THR A 107 1.26 9.04 20.36
CA THR A 107 2.58 9.51 20.71
C THR A 107 2.83 8.77 22.01
N PRO A 108 3.78 7.81 22.06
CA PRO A 108 4.09 7.16 23.32
C PRO A 108 4.26 8.28 24.33
N ALA A 109 3.45 8.25 25.40
CA ALA A 109 3.41 9.32 26.38
C ALA A 109 4.86 9.69 26.68
N PRO A 110 5.24 10.99 26.59
CA PRO A 110 6.62 11.38 26.86
C PRO A 110 6.96 10.78 28.21
N ALA A 111 7.89 9.83 28.21
CA ALA A 111 8.35 9.18 29.41
C ALA A 111 8.70 10.31 30.38
N ASP A 112 8.16 10.23 31.59
CA ASP A 112 8.42 11.18 32.67
C ASP A 112 9.92 11.57 32.63
N PRO A 113 10.30 12.84 32.41
CA PRO A 113 11.70 13.23 32.26
C PRO A 113 12.53 12.91 33.52
N ALA A 114 11.89 12.59 34.65
CA ALA A 114 12.54 12.07 35.85
C ALA A 114 12.77 10.55 35.82
N ALA A 115 12.05 9.78 35.00
CA ALA A 115 12.24 8.33 34.83
C ALA A 115 13.30 7.97 33.76
N VAL A 116 13.83 8.95 33.02
CA VAL A 116 14.84 8.76 31.97
C VAL A 116 16.28 8.93 32.49
N GLN A 117 16.48 9.36 33.74
CA GLN A 117 17.82 9.72 34.22
C GLN A 117 18.73 8.55 34.63
N ASP A 118 18.22 7.32 34.73
CA ASP A 118 19.02 6.13 35.09
C ASP A 118 18.94 5.00 34.05
N GLN A 119 18.38 5.23 32.85
CA GLN A 119 18.70 4.34 31.74
C GLN A 119 20.08 4.73 31.24
N GLU A 120 21.11 4.01 31.71
CA GLU A 120 22.34 3.84 30.92
C GLU A 120 21.90 3.68 29.45
N PRO A 121 22.54 4.36 28.47
CA PRO A 121 22.18 4.23 27.07
C PRO A 121 22.27 2.76 26.68
N GLY A 122 21.15 2.06 26.86
CA GLY A 122 21.05 0.64 26.67
C GLY A 122 21.32 0.46 25.21
N ALA A 123 22.44 -0.17 24.88
CA ALA A 123 22.84 -0.43 23.52
C ALA A 123 21.60 -0.96 22.80
N VAL A 124 21.03 -0.14 21.91
CA VAL A 124 19.86 -0.53 21.13
C VAL A 124 20.28 -1.83 20.45
N LYS A 125 19.61 -2.94 20.78
CA LYS A 125 20.00 -4.26 20.27
C LYS A 125 20.07 -4.14 18.75
N ALA A 126 21.26 -4.31 18.19
CA ALA A 126 21.46 -4.21 16.75
C ALA A 126 20.54 -5.22 16.05
N PHE A 127 19.90 -4.81 14.95
CA PHE A 127 19.00 -5.66 14.20
C PHE A 127 19.79 -6.86 13.63
N ASP A 128 19.36 -8.08 13.95
CA ASP A 128 19.95 -9.31 13.41
C ASP A 128 19.03 -9.88 12.33
N PRO A 129 19.39 -9.76 11.03
CA PRO A 129 18.49 -10.19 9.95
C PRO A 129 18.20 -11.70 9.95
N ARG A 130 18.96 -12.51 10.70
CA ARG A 130 18.75 -13.97 10.83
C ARG A 130 17.55 -14.32 11.69
N GLU A 131 17.21 -13.47 12.64
CA GLU A 131 16.04 -13.63 13.50
C GLU A 131 14.74 -13.20 12.78
N HIS A 132 14.85 -12.73 11.53
CA HIS A 132 13.76 -12.12 10.78
C HIS A 132 13.49 -12.79 9.42
N THR A 133 12.24 -12.69 8.99
CA THR A 133 11.79 -13.11 7.66
C THR A 133 12.31 -12.15 6.59
N ASN A 134 12.39 -12.61 5.34
CA ASN A 134 12.83 -11.76 4.21
C ASN A 134 12.00 -10.47 4.10
N ARG A 135 10.68 -10.57 4.32
CA ARG A 135 9.78 -9.41 4.29
C ARG A 135 10.12 -8.39 5.38
N GLU A 136 10.39 -8.85 6.60
CA GLU A 136 10.75 -7.97 7.72
C GLU A 136 12.12 -7.31 7.51
N VAL A 137 13.09 -8.05 6.96
CA VAL A 137 14.41 -7.49 6.62
C VAL A 137 14.28 -6.39 5.56
N LEU A 138 13.49 -6.61 4.50
CA LEU A 138 13.26 -5.59 3.48
C LEU A 138 12.51 -4.37 4.04
N ALA A 139 11.50 -4.59 4.88
CA ALA A 139 10.79 -3.49 5.54
C ALA A 139 11.69 -2.68 6.48
N TYR A 140 12.60 -3.35 7.20
CA TYR A 140 13.60 -2.68 8.03
C TYR A 140 14.59 -1.86 7.18
N LEU A 141 15.10 -2.44 6.08
CA LEU A 141 16.03 -1.78 5.16
C LEU A 141 15.43 -0.52 4.51
N ASP A 142 14.11 -0.49 4.31
CA ASP A 142 13.39 0.67 3.78
C ASP A 142 13.36 1.87 4.74
N GLY A 143 13.55 1.63 6.04
CA GLY A 143 13.51 2.66 7.09
C GLY A 143 14.87 3.14 7.59
N VAL A 144 15.97 2.43 7.30
CA VAL A 144 17.31 2.74 7.84
C VAL A 144 18.26 3.41 6.83
N GLY A 145 19.23 4.19 7.32
CA GLY A 145 20.24 4.85 6.49
C GLY A 145 21.28 3.91 5.86
N GLU A 146 22.16 4.46 5.02
CA GLU A 146 23.09 3.71 4.16
C GLU A 146 24.05 2.83 4.98
N GLN A 147 24.58 3.35 6.10
CA GLN A 147 25.52 2.61 6.95
C GLN A 147 24.90 1.36 7.58
N GLU A 148 23.67 1.47 8.07
CA GLU A 148 22.97 0.36 8.70
C GLU A 148 22.49 -0.66 7.64
N ALA A 149 22.02 -0.16 6.49
CA ALA A 149 21.69 -1.02 5.35
C ALA A 149 22.90 -1.86 4.89
N LEU A 150 24.08 -1.25 4.79
CA LEU A 150 25.33 -1.95 4.45
C LEU A 150 25.69 -3.02 5.48
N ARG A 151 25.55 -2.72 6.78
CA ARG A 151 25.83 -3.67 7.86
C ARG A 151 24.91 -4.89 7.76
N VAL A 152 23.60 -4.67 7.66
CA VAL A 152 22.57 -5.73 7.58
C VAL A 152 22.77 -6.59 6.32
N LEU A 153 22.98 -5.96 5.17
CA LEU A 153 23.25 -6.67 3.91
C LEU A 153 24.57 -7.46 3.96
N GLY A 154 25.58 -6.95 4.67
CA GLY A 154 26.83 -7.67 4.90
C GLY A 154 26.65 -8.95 5.72
N VAL A 155 25.84 -8.88 6.79
CA VAL A 155 25.49 -10.04 7.62
C VAL A 155 24.72 -11.10 6.82
N GLU A 156 23.72 -10.68 6.02
CA GLU A 156 22.98 -11.59 5.13
C GLU A 156 23.86 -12.22 4.05
N ALA A 157 24.83 -11.48 3.51
CA ALA A 157 25.73 -11.99 2.46
C ALA A 157 26.82 -12.94 2.99
N GLY A 158 27.27 -12.75 4.24
CA GLY A 158 28.39 -13.50 4.81
C GLY A 158 28.00 -14.80 5.52
N GLU A 159 26.88 -14.81 6.22
CA GLU A 159 26.52 -15.90 7.14
C GLU A 159 25.08 -16.43 6.94
N GLY A 160 24.28 -15.76 6.10
CA GLY A 160 22.96 -16.24 5.68
C GLY A 160 23.03 -17.06 4.39
N GLU A 161 22.11 -18.01 4.22
CA GLU A 161 21.77 -18.50 2.88
C GLU A 161 21.28 -17.30 2.07
N ASN A 162 22.18 -16.69 1.28
CA ASN A 162 21.96 -15.48 0.51
C ASN A 162 20.59 -15.53 -0.20
N ARG A 163 19.56 -14.97 0.46
CA ARG A 163 18.18 -15.22 0.06
C ARG A 163 18.02 -14.58 -1.30
N ALA A 164 17.68 -15.38 -2.31
CA ALA A 164 17.77 -14.98 -3.71
C ALA A 164 17.05 -13.67 -4.07
N GLY A 165 16.09 -13.23 -3.25
CA GLY A 165 15.43 -11.93 -3.37
C GLY A 165 16.27 -10.74 -2.88
N ILE A 166 16.95 -10.83 -1.73
CA ILE A 166 17.65 -9.71 -1.11
C ILE A 166 18.89 -9.33 -1.94
N GLY A 167 19.65 -10.33 -2.41
CA GLY A 167 20.84 -10.09 -3.23
C GLY A 167 20.54 -9.31 -4.53
N LYS A 168 19.37 -9.54 -5.14
CA LYS A 168 18.93 -8.83 -6.35
C LYS A 168 18.52 -7.38 -6.09
N LEU A 169 18.02 -7.09 -4.89
CA LEU A 169 17.55 -5.77 -4.48
C LEU A 169 18.64 -4.93 -3.80
N ARG A 170 19.84 -5.48 -3.59
CA ARG A 170 20.94 -4.84 -2.86
C ARG A 170 21.23 -3.42 -3.36
N ASP A 171 21.45 -3.25 -4.66
CA ASP A 171 21.83 -1.95 -5.22
C ASP A 171 20.68 -0.93 -5.11
N GLN A 172 19.44 -1.38 -5.28
CA GLN A 172 18.25 -0.55 -5.12
C GLN A 172 18.08 -0.08 -3.67
N VAL A 173 18.25 -0.99 -2.70
CA VAL A 173 18.16 -0.66 -1.27
C VAL A 173 19.24 0.36 -0.88
N LEU A 174 20.48 0.17 -1.33
CA LEU A 174 21.57 1.10 -1.03
C LEU A 174 21.37 2.47 -1.68
N GLN A 175 20.83 2.51 -2.90
CA GLN A 175 20.49 3.76 -3.55
C GLN A 175 19.38 4.50 -2.78
N ALA A 176 18.29 3.81 -2.42
CA ALA A 176 17.19 4.40 -1.65
C ALA A 176 17.64 4.91 -0.27
N ALA A 177 18.52 4.16 0.40
CA ALA A 177 19.11 4.59 1.67
C ALA A 177 19.97 5.84 1.52
N ARG A 178 20.79 5.93 0.46
CA ARG A 178 21.60 7.13 0.17
C ARG A 178 20.73 8.36 -0.14
N GLU A 179 19.65 8.16 -0.89
CA GLU A 179 18.70 9.24 -1.21
C GLU A 179 18.03 9.77 0.07
N ARG A 180 17.69 8.90 1.03
CA ARG A 180 17.16 9.28 2.34
C ARG A 180 18.19 10.02 3.19
N ASP A 181 19.41 9.50 3.33
CA ASP A 181 20.48 10.15 4.08
C ASP A 181 20.81 11.54 3.48
N ALA A 182 20.77 11.67 2.15
CA ALA A 182 20.93 12.95 1.47
C ALA A 182 19.79 13.94 1.77
N ALA A 183 18.54 13.45 1.85
CA ALA A 183 17.38 14.27 2.19
C ALA A 183 17.42 14.74 3.66
N GLU A 184 17.77 13.86 4.60
CA GLU A 184 17.92 14.20 6.02
C GLU A 184 19.08 15.18 6.25
N GLY A 185 20.24 14.92 5.64
CA GLY A 185 21.41 15.80 5.72
C GLY A 185 21.17 17.18 5.12
N ALA A 186 20.38 17.28 4.04
CA ALA A 186 20.00 18.56 3.45
C ALA A 186 19.06 19.38 4.37
N GLY A 187 18.16 18.72 5.11
CA GLY A 187 17.26 19.37 6.06
C GLY A 187 18.01 20.02 7.24
N GLN A 188 19.02 19.32 7.77
CA GLN A 188 19.79 19.81 8.92
C GLN A 188 20.76 20.95 8.54
N ALA A 189 21.41 20.87 7.38
CA ALA A 189 22.24 21.95 6.86
C ALA A 189 21.43 23.21 6.49
N GLY A 190 20.16 23.05 6.06
CA GLY A 190 19.25 24.16 5.82
C GLY A 190 18.82 24.89 7.11
N ALA A 191 18.58 24.14 8.19
CA ALA A 191 18.19 24.70 9.47
C ALA A 191 19.33 25.50 10.14
N GLU A 192 20.57 25.03 10.04
CA GLU A 192 21.74 25.77 10.56
C GLU A 192 21.97 27.07 9.77
N LYS A 193 21.77 27.07 8.45
CA LYS A 193 21.92 28.28 7.61
C LYS A 193 20.87 29.35 7.93
N ALA A 194 19.66 28.97 8.32
CA ALA A 194 18.62 29.89 8.77
C ALA A 194 18.92 30.48 10.16
N ALA A 195 19.51 29.68 11.05
CA ALA A 195 19.94 30.15 12.37
C ALA A 195 21.14 31.12 12.28
N ASP A 196 22.07 30.90 11.36
CA ASP A 196 23.21 31.80 11.14
C ASP A 196 22.77 33.17 10.58
N TYR A 197 21.76 33.18 9.70
CA TYR A 197 21.14 34.42 9.22
C TYR A 197 20.45 35.23 10.32
N SER A 198 20.01 34.58 11.39
CA SER A 198 19.33 35.23 12.52
C SER A 198 20.32 35.76 13.58
N ARG A 199 21.57 35.24 13.61
CA ARG A 199 22.57 35.61 14.63
C ARG A 199 23.52 36.74 14.19
N GLY A 200 23.56 37.07 12.90
CA GLY A 200 24.37 38.16 12.34
C GLY A 200 23.58 39.44 12.06
N GLY A 201 23.22 40.19 13.09
CA GLY A 201 22.81 41.59 12.91
C GLY A 201 23.97 42.43 12.36
N GLY A 202 23.82 43.00 11.17
CA GLY A 202 24.85 43.84 10.55
C GLY A 202 24.48 44.22 9.11
N GLY A 203 23.88 45.39 8.92
CA GLY A 203 23.19 45.77 7.69
C GLY A 203 24.10 46.21 6.53
N ALA A 204 23.51 46.20 5.34
CA ALA A 204 23.89 47.14 4.29
C ALA A 204 22.88 48.29 4.31
N PRO A 205 23.29 49.55 4.57
CA PRO A 205 22.37 50.68 4.49
C PRO A 205 21.86 50.81 3.05
N ALA A 206 20.55 50.73 2.88
CA ALA A 206 19.92 51.03 1.60
C ALA A 206 20.22 52.50 1.24
N PRO A 207 20.55 52.82 -0.03
CA PRO A 207 20.79 54.19 -0.44
C PRO A 207 19.51 55.00 -0.32
N GLU A 208 19.51 56.02 0.55
CA GLU A 208 18.44 57.01 0.63
C GLU A 208 18.32 57.77 -0.70
N THR A 209 17.23 57.53 -1.41
CA THR A 209 16.81 58.37 -2.53
C THR A 209 16.24 59.67 -2.00
N ARG A 210 17.00 60.76 -2.15
CA ARG A 210 16.53 62.14 -1.95
C ARG A 210 16.01 62.68 -3.28
N ASP A 211 14.70 62.80 -3.41
CA ASP A 211 14.06 63.60 -4.46
C ASP A 211 14.27 65.10 -4.17
N TRP A 212 14.58 65.85 -5.23
CA TRP A 212 14.73 67.30 -5.26
C TRP A 212 13.74 67.92 -6.23
#